data_AF-A0A975SHV5-F1
#
_entry.id   AF-A0A975SHV5-F1
#
_cell.length_a   1.000
_cell.length_b   1.000
_cell.length_c   1.000
_cell.angle_alpha   90.00
_cell.angle_beta   90.00
_cell.angle_gamma   90.00
#
_symmetry.space_group_name_H-M   'P 1'
#
loop_
_entity.id
_entity.type
_entity.pdbx_description
1 polymer ?
#
loop_
_entity_poly.entity_id
_entity_poly.type
_entity_poly.pdbx_seq_one_letter_code
_entity_poly.pdbx_strand_id
1 'polypeptide(L)'
;MVRIHVTGRSQLKDVHGAYIVVANHSSHLDAPLILGAMPSRLSRYLAAAAAADYFFDVWWRKGLTALFFNAFPVDRSAASRSNGLTGKLLHHGVPLLVFPEGTRSKDGTIAPFKAGAAALCIKYGIPCLPLAIIGASEAMPRGRNWPVPGRPPVEVAFGEPLIAADGETVDQFNKRIERTVRELHVSHQPKPPISLIDPDLQNDPGTPGTTQTPTEGAA
;
A
#
# COMPACT_ATOMS: atom_id res chain seq x y z
N MET A 1 9.06 -4.31 -20.71
CA MET A 1 8.01 -3.26 -20.56
C MET A 1 6.76 -3.95 -20.04
N VAL A 2 6.08 -3.40 -19.04
CA VAL A 2 4.87 -3.97 -18.40
C VAL A 2 3.61 -3.28 -18.94
N ARG A 3 2.42 -3.89 -18.80
CA ARG A 3 1.15 -3.23 -19.12
C ARG A 3 0.56 -2.65 -17.83
N ILE A 4 0.52 -1.33 -17.71
CA ILE A 4 0.09 -0.65 -16.49
C ILE A 4 -1.40 -0.32 -16.59
N HIS A 5 -2.17 -0.71 -15.57
CA HIS A 5 -3.53 -0.24 -15.33
C HIS A 5 -3.54 0.67 -14.09
N VAL A 6 -4.31 1.76 -14.13
CA VAL A 6 -4.38 2.73 -13.04
C VAL A 6 -5.84 2.98 -12.69
N THR A 7 -6.19 2.73 -11.44
CA THR A 7 -7.55 2.90 -10.89
C THR A 7 -7.54 3.87 -9.72
N GLY A 8 -8.69 4.51 -9.44
CA GLY A 8 -8.83 5.44 -8.31
C GLY A 8 -8.11 6.79 -8.47
N ARG A 9 -7.57 7.11 -9.65
CA ARG A 9 -6.86 8.40 -9.88
C ARG A 9 -7.73 9.64 -9.60
N SER A 10 -9.05 9.53 -9.72
CA SER A 10 -10.01 10.58 -9.35
C SER A 10 -10.00 10.92 -7.86
N GLN A 11 -9.60 9.98 -6.98
CA GLN A 11 -9.49 10.20 -5.54
C GLN A 11 -8.41 11.20 -5.16
N LEU A 12 -7.49 11.49 -6.10
CA LEU A 12 -6.38 12.39 -5.88
C LEU A 12 -6.74 13.86 -6.13
N LYS A 13 -7.96 14.15 -6.62
CA LYS A 13 -8.36 15.47 -7.13
C LYS A 13 -8.17 16.60 -6.12
N ASP A 14 -8.47 16.35 -4.85
CA ASP A 14 -8.44 17.35 -3.76
C ASP A 14 -7.18 17.23 -2.87
N VAL A 15 -6.21 16.40 -3.26
CA VAL A 15 -4.94 16.29 -2.54
C VAL A 15 -4.06 17.49 -2.87
N HIS A 16 -3.66 18.23 -1.84
CA HIS A 16 -2.79 19.41 -1.92
C HIS A 16 -1.84 19.45 -0.71
N GLY A 17 -0.74 20.19 -0.84
CA GLY A 17 0.25 20.34 0.23
C GLY A 17 1.03 19.05 0.52
N ALA A 18 1.51 18.92 1.76
CA ALA A 18 2.18 17.70 2.21
C ALA A 18 1.19 16.56 2.43
N TYR A 19 1.60 15.35 2.05
CA TYR A 19 0.87 14.11 2.27
C TYR A 19 1.86 12.95 2.29
N ILE A 20 1.41 11.79 2.78
CA ILE A 20 2.23 10.56 2.79
C ILE A 20 1.53 9.50 1.95
N VAL A 21 2.16 9.07 0.85
CA VAL A 21 1.75 7.90 0.09
C VAL A 21 2.19 6.66 0.84
N VAL A 22 1.25 5.75 1.09
CA VAL A 22 1.50 4.47 1.74
C VAL A 22 1.11 3.34 0.81
N ALA A 23 2.07 2.48 0.47
CA ALA A 23 1.88 1.36 -0.45
C ALA A 23 2.51 0.06 0.04
N ASN A 24 2.01 -1.08 -0.43
CA ASN A 24 2.69 -2.36 -0.27
C ASN A 24 3.98 -2.40 -1.11
N HIS A 25 4.94 -3.23 -0.72
CA HIS A 25 6.24 -3.32 -1.38
C HIS A 25 6.59 -4.74 -1.80
N SER A 26 6.53 -5.04 -3.09
CA SER A 26 6.83 -6.37 -3.67
C SER A 26 7.97 -6.34 -4.69
N SER A 27 8.25 -5.19 -5.33
CA SER A 27 9.17 -5.10 -6.47
C SER A 27 10.03 -3.83 -6.47
N HIS A 28 11.13 -3.85 -7.21
CA HIS A 28 11.84 -2.60 -7.54
C HIS A 28 11.07 -1.75 -8.55
N LEU A 29 10.02 -2.30 -9.19
CA LEU A 29 9.12 -1.53 -10.04
C LEU A 29 8.22 -0.58 -9.24
N ASP A 30 8.04 -0.80 -7.94
CA ASP A 30 6.97 -0.16 -7.16
C ASP A 30 7.05 1.37 -7.18
N ALA A 31 8.20 1.94 -6.83
CA ALA A 31 8.34 3.40 -6.80
C ALA A 31 8.24 4.03 -8.21
N PRO A 32 8.91 3.51 -9.27
CA PRO A 32 8.69 3.99 -10.63
C PRO A 32 7.23 3.89 -11.11
N LEU A 33 6.53 2.80 -10.77
CA LEU A 33 5.12 2.62 -11.13
C LEU A 33 4.23 3.67 -10.47
N ILE A 34 4.41 3.92 -9.17
CA ILE A 34 3.67 4.95 -8.43
C ILE A 34 3.92 6.33 -9.05
N LEU A 35 5.20 6.70 -9.26
CA LEU A 35 5.57 8.01 -9.80
C LEU A 35 4.98 8.25 -11.21
N GLY A 36 4.94 7.21 -12.05
CA GLY A 36 4.36 7.27 -13.38
C GLY A 36 2.83 7.25 -13.41
N ALA A 37 2.19 6.59 -12.44
CA ALA A 37 0.73 6.49 -12.36
C ALA A 37 0.07 7.76 -11.77
N MET A 38 0.81 8.51 -10.95
CA MET A 38 0.32 9.72 -10.30
C MET A 38 0.21 10.93 -11.26
N PRO A 39 -0.74 11.86 -11.01
CA PRO A 39 -0.74 13.17 -11.65
C PRO A 39 0.59 13.90 -11.41
N SER A 40 1.14 14.56 -12.44
CA SER A 40 2.42 15.26 -12.37
C SER A 40 2.50 16.31 -11.27
N ARG A 41 1.37 16.97 -10.97
CA ARG A 41 1.25 17.96 -9.87
C ARG A 41 1.52 17.35 -8.49
N LEU A 42 1.31 16.05 -8.32
CA LEU A 42 1.51 15.31 -7.08
C LEU A 42 2.87 14.57 -7.10
N SER A 43 3.25 13.95 -8.21
CA SER A 43 4.50 13.17 -8.26
C SER A 43 5.78 14.02 -8.34
N ARG A 44 5.72 15.26 -8.87
CA ARG A 44 6.92 16.10 -9.09
C ARG A 44 7.77 16.32 -7.84
N TYR A 45 7.14 16.43 -6.68
CA TYR A 45 7.82 16.68 -5.40
C TYR A 45 7.75 15.48 -4.45
N LEU A 46 7.29 14.33 -4.94
CA LEU A 46 7.17 13.14 -4.12
C LEU A 46 8.55 12.61 -3.75
N ALA A 47 8.96 12.91 -2.52
CA ALA A 47 10.20 12.40 -1.97
C ALA A 47 9.98 10.95 -1.54
N ALA A 48 10.38 10.02 -2.41
CA ALA A 48 10.59 8.63 -2.03
C ALA A 48 11.88 8.52 -1.20
N ALA A 49 11.91 9.18 -0.04
CA ALA A 49 12.97 9.22 0.97
C ALA A 49 14.44 9.46 0.51
N ALA A 50 14.71 9.66 -0.78
CA ALA A 50 16.07 9.70 -1.35
C ALA A 50 16.13 10.34 -2.75
N ALA A 51 15.03 10.87 -3.28
CA ALA A 51 14.93 11.15 -4.72
C ALA A 51 15.73 12.38 -5.19
N ALA A 52 16.11 13.31 -4.30
CA ALA A 52 16.80 14.53 -4.73
C ALA A 52 18.24 14.27 -5.23
N ASP A 53 18.95 13.30 -4.66
CA ASP A 53 20.30 12.92 -5.12
C ASP A 53 20.28 11.74 -6.13
N TYR A 54 19.12 11.10 -6.35
CA TYR A 54 19.05 9.84 -7.11
C TYR A 54 18.66 10.04 -8.58
N PHE A 55 18.02 11.15 -8.94
CA PHE A 55 17.64 11.41 -10.33
C PHE A 55 18.76 12.03 -11.17
N PHE A 56 19.84 12.52 -10.53
CA PHE A 56 21.10 12.83 -11.21
C PHE A 56 22.24 12.02 -10.57
N ASP A 57 22.53 10.92 -11.25
CA ASP A 57 23.76 10.16 -11.18
C ASP A 57 23.87 9.05 -10.10
N VAL A 58 24.54 7.97 -10.51
CA VAL A 58 25.08 6.88 -9.66
C VAL A 58 24.13 5.71 -9.25
N TRP A 59 24.03 4.73 -10.17
CA TRP A 59 23.61 3.33 -9.99
C TRP A 59 24.19 2.64 -8.74
N TRP A 60 25.33 3.06 -8.18
CA TRP A 60 26.02 2.33 -7.10
C TRP A 60 26.26 3.16 -5.83
N ARG A 61 25.28 3.26 -4.92
CA ARG A 61 25.56 3.49 -3.48
C ARG A 61 24.58 2.78 -2.55
N LYS A 62 25.10 1.79 -1.82
CA LYS A 62 24.46 0.96 -0.77
C LYS A 62 24.17 1.72 0.55
N GLY A 63 23.93 3.02 0.51
CA GLY A 63 23.79 3.87 1.72
C GLY A 63 22.40 4.43 2.02
N LEU A 64 21.47 4.43 1.05
CA LEU A 64 20.16 5.10 1.18
C LEU A 64 18.99 4.17 1.52
N THR A 65 19.24 2.88 1.71
CA THR A 65 18.23 1.92 2.16
C THR A 65 17.74 2.18 3.59
N ALA A 66 18.50 2.89 4.43
CA ALA A 66 18.04 3.27 5.77
C ALA A 66 16.82 4.22 5.73
N LEU A 67 16.74 5.08 4.70
CA LEU A 67 15.63 6.01 4.47
C LEU A 67 14.37 5.32 3.92
N PHE A 68 14.53 4.20 3.24
CA PHE A 68 13.41 3.37 2.76
C PHE A 68 12.82 2.44 3.83
N PHE A 69 13.58 2.05 4.87
CA PHE A 69 13.27 0.82 5.60
C PHE A 69 13.15 0.91 7.14
N ASN A 70 13.70 1.94 7.80
CA ASN A 70 13.64 1.97 9.28
C ASN A 70 13.94 3.33 9.96
N ALA A 71 13.95 4.45 9.24
CA ALA A 71 14.51 5.71 9.76
C ALA A 71 13.76 6.40 10.91
N PHE A 72 12.64 5.86 11.39
CA PHE A 72 11.95 6.41 12.55
C PHE A 72 11.64 5.30 13.54
N PRO A 73 12.58 4.94 14.43
CA PRO A 73 12.15 4.52 15.75
C PRO A 73 11.27 5.66 16.28
N VAL A 74 9.96 5.42 16.31
CA VAL A 74 9.08 6.16 17.20
C VAL A 74 9.45 5.66 18.59
N ASP A 75 10.62 6.08 19.07
CA ASP A 75 11.02 5.83 20.44
C ASP A 75 9.95 6.44 21.32
N ARG A 76 9.31 5.59 22.13
CA ARG A 76 8.37 5.97 23.18
C ARG A 76 9.03 6.76 24.32
N SER A 77 10.31 7.11 24.20
CA SER A 77 11.02 7.95 25.14
C SER A 77 11.53 9.23 24.45
N ALA A 78 11.12 10.36 25.00
CA ALA A 78 11.55 11.71 24.66
C ALA A 78 11.03 12.27 23.32
N ALA A 79 10.04 13.14 23.46
CA ALA A 79 9.57 14.14 22.51
C ALA A 79 10.65 15.16 22.04
N SER A 80 11.90 14.76 21.76
CA SER A 80 13.03 15.70 21.66
C SER A 80 13.93 15.57 20.41
N ARG A 81 13.64 14.75 19.39
CA ARG A 81 14.45 14.75 18.14
C ARG A 81 13.72 14.70 16.80
N SER A 82 12.39 14.80 16.76
CA SER A 82 11.64 14.77 15.48
C SER A 82 11.51 16.14 14.77
N ASN A 83 12.61 16.93 14.78
CA ASN A 83 12.87 17.98 13.77
C ASN A 83 13.93 17.51 12.74
N GLY A 84 14.03 16.19 12.51
CA GLY A 84 14.85 15.61 11.45
C GLY A 84 14.38 16.03 10.05
N LEU A 85 15.17 15.69 9.02
CA LEU A 85 14.94 16.09 7.62
C LEU A 85 13.49 15.87 7.16
N THR A 86 12.89 14.73 7.50
CA THR A 86 11.49 14.39 7.18
C THR A 86 10.48 15.38 7.75
N GLY A 87 10.66 15.80 9.00
CA GLY A 87 9.79 16.79 9.60
C GLY A 87 9.89 18.16 8.90
N LYS A 88 11.10 18.54 8.49
CA LYS A 88 11.33 19.75 7.69
C LYS A 88 10.67 19.65 6.32
N LEU A 89 10.82 18.51 5.63
CA LEU A 89 10.21 18.26 4.33
C LEU A 89 8.68 18.39 4.40
N LEU A 90 8.05 17.72 5.36
CA LEU A 90 6.60 17.78 5.55
C LEU A 90 6.13 19.20 5.91
N HIS A 91 6.85 19.91 6.77
CA HIS A 91 6.55 21.31 7.09
C HIS A 91 6.66 22.24 5.86
N HIS A 92 7.56 21.95 4.93
CA HIS A 92 7.69 22.68 3.66
C HIS A 92 6.74 22.19 2.56
N GLY A 93 5.76 21.33 2.88
CA GLY A 93 4.78 20.85 1.90
C GLY A 93 5.29 19.76 0.98
N VAL A 94 6.44 19.14 1.28
CA VAL A 94 7.03 18.08 0.45
C VAL A 94 6.40 16.73 0.80
N PRO A 95 5.68 16.07 -0.13
CA PRO A 95 5.07 14.78 0.13
C PRO A 95 6.08 13.64 0.17
N LEU A 96 5.73 12.55 0.86
CA LEU A 96 6.60 11.39 1.05
C LEU A 96 5.99 10.12 0.49
N LEU A 97 6.82 9.21 -0.02
CA LEU A 97 6.42 7.82 -0.32
C LEU A 97 7.02 6.87 0.72
N VAL A 98 6.16 6.07 1.37
CA VAL A 98 6.54 5.14 2.43
C VAL A 98 6.01 3.73 2.13
N PHE A 99 6.88 2.75 2.28
CA PHE A 99 6.56 1.32 2.27
C PHE A 99 6.63 0.78 3.70
N PRO A 100 5.50 0.72 4.43
CA PRO A 100 5.49 0.54 5.88
C PRO A 100 5.86 -0.87 6.34
N GLU A 101 5.90 -1.85 5.42
CA GLU A 101 6.42 -3.20 5.67
C GLU A 101 7.92 -3.18 6.04
N GLY A 102 8.66 -2.16 5.58
CA GLY A 102 10.08 -1.98 5.86
C GLY A 102 11.02 -2.96 5.16
N THR A 103 10.51 -3.92 4.37
CA THR A 103 11.26 -4.73 3.41
C THR A 103 10.34 -5.15 2.27
N ARG A 104 10.90 -5.57 1.14
CA ARG A 104 10.11 -6.16 0.04
C ARG A 104 9.55 -7.51 0.46
N SER A 105 8.28 -7.73 0.16
CA SER A 105 7.63 -9.02 0.26
C SER A 105 8.38 -10.10 -0.54
N LYS A 106 8.42 -11.32 0.01
CA LYS A 106 9.08 -12.47 -0.61
C LYS A 106 8.16 -13.24 -1.55
N ASP A 107 6.88 -13.24 -1.23
CA ASP A 107 5.82 -14.06 -1.84
C ASP A 107 4.63 -13.23 -2.34
N GLY A 108 4.74 -11.90 -2.29
CA GLY A 108 3.65 -10.99 -2.67
C GLY A 108 2.63 -10.74 -1.55
N THR A 109 2.78 -11.39 -0.39
CA THR A 109 1.95 -11.08 0.79
C THR A 109 2.35 -9.75 1.41
N ILE A 110 1.35 -8.99 1.86
CA ILE A 110 1.57 -7.71 2.54
C ILE A 110 1.92 -8.01 4.01
N ALA A 111 3.11 -7.64 4.45
CA ALA A 111 3.54 -7.75 5.84
C ALA A 111 2.86 -6.70 6.75
N PRO A 112 2.90 -6.85 8.08
CA PRO A 112 2.35 -5.85 9.01
C PRO A 112 2.97 -4.47 8.84
N PHE A 113 2.16 -3.42 8.99
CA PHE A 113 2.63 -2.05 8.77
C PHE A 113 3.29 -1.47 10.02
N LYS A 114 4.49 -0.91 9.87
CA LYS A 114 5.11 -0.07 10.90
C LYS A 114 4.37 1.26 11.03
N ALA A 115 4.21 1.72 12.28
CA ALA A 115 3.42 2.90 12.63
C ALA A 115 3.99 4.27 12.22
N GLY A 116 5.17 4.33 11.60
CA GLY A 116 5.88 5.60 11.32
C GLY A 116 5.09 6.55 10.41
N ALA A 117 4.44 6.03 9.36
CA ALA A 117 3.62 6.85 8.46
C ALA A 117 2.40 7.44 9.18
N ALA A 118 1.69 6.62 9.96
CA ALA A 118 0.54 7.05 10.76
C ALA A 118 0.93 8.12 11.79
N ALA A 119 2.06 7.93 12.48
CA ALA A 119 2.58 8.89 13.45
C ALA A 119 2.89 10.26 12.81
N LEU A 120 3.50 10.26 11.61
CA LEU A 120 3.79 11.50 10.88
C LEU A 120 2.50 12.19 10.41
N CYS A 121 1.53 11.44 9.88
CA CYS A 121 0.25 12.00 9.46
C CYS A 121 -0.49 12.70 10.61
N ILE A 122 -0.58 12.04 11.77
CA ILE A 122 -1.20 12.62 12.97
C ILE A 122 -0.41 13.85 13.44
N LYS A 123 0.92 13.73 13.54
CA LYS A 123 1.77 14.82 14.06
C LYS A 123 1.67 16.10 13.22
N TYR A 124 1.60 15.98 11.90
CA TYR A 124 1.59 17.11 10.98
C TYR A 124 0.19 17.48 10.48
N GLY A 125 -0.85 16.75 10.88
CA GLY A 125 -2.22 16.99 10.41
C GLY A 125 -2.38 16.84 8.89
N ILE A 126 -1.65 15.89 8.29
CA ILE A 126 -1.59 15.69 6.83
C ILE A 126 -2.26 14.39 6.42
N PRO A 127 -2.80 14.30 5.19
CA PRO A 127 -3.46 13.08 4.73
C PRO A 127 -2.45 11.96 4.41
N CYS A 128 -2.88 10.75 4.69
CA CYS A 128 -2.29 9.52 4.15
C CYS A 128 -3.00 9.17 2.84
N LEU A 129 -2.26 8.93 1.77
CA LEU A 129 -2.78 8.41 0.51
C LEU A 129 -2.50 6.90 0.42
N PRO A 130 -3.48 6.03 0.71
CA PRO A 130 -3.32 4.59 0.57
C PRO A 130 -3.28 4.19 -0.91
N LEU A 131 -2.39 3.27 -1.25
CA LEU A 131 -2.19 2.77 -2.61
C LEU A 131 -1.88 1.27 -2.55
N ALA A 132 -2.43 0.49 -3.49
CA ALA A 132 -2.05 -0.90 -3.69
C ALA A 132 -1.38 -1.11 -5.06
N ILE A 133 -0.33 -1.91 -5.07
CA ILE A 133 0.36 -2.40 -6.28
C ILE A 133 0.11 -3.89 -6.41
N ILE A 134 -0.42 -4.31 -7.56
CA ILE A 134 -0.77 -5.70 -7.87
C ILE A 134 0.03 -6.14 -9.10
N GLY A 135 0.58 -7.36 -9.07
CA GLY A 135 1.28 -7.95 -10.22
C GLY A 135 2.74 -7.53 -10.38
N ALA A 136 3.28 -6.65 -9.54
CA ALA A 136 4.64 -6.14 -9.68
C ALA A 136 5.73 -7.17 -9.32
N SER A 137 5.45 -8.06 -8.36
CA SER A 137 6.29 -9.22 -8.02
C SER A 137 6.39 -10.22 -9.17
N GLU A 138 5.28 -10.47 -9.84
CA GLU A 138 5.15 -11.38 -10.98
C GLU A 138 5.81 -10.76 -12.20
N ALA A 139 5.61 -9.46 -12.40
CA ALA A 139 6.18 -8.71 -13.50
C ALA A 139 7.70 -8.60 -13.41
N MET A 140 8.25 -8.42 -12.21
CA MET A 140 9.69 -8.40 -11.98
C MET A 140 10.04 -9.08 -10.65
N PRO A 141 10.21 -10.41 -10.67
CA PRO A 141 10.54 -11.18 -9.49
C PRO A 141 11.85 -10.73 -8.85
N ARG A 142 11.95 -10.96 -7.54
CA ARG A 142 13.17 -10.68 -6.79
C ARG A 142 14.38 -11.38 -7.43
N GLY A 143 15.49 -10.66 -7.53
CA GLY A 143 16.72 -11.16 -8.16
C GLY A 143 16.83 -10.86 -9.66
N ARG A 144 15.78 -10.35 -10.31
CA ARG A 144 15.87 -9.83 -11.68
C ARG A 144 16.10 -8.33 -11.70
N ASN A 145 16.85 -7.89 -12.71
CA ASN A 145 17.06 -6.47 -13.02
C ASN A 145 16.05 -5.93 -14.05
N TRP A 146 15.31 -6.81 -14.73
CA TRP A 146 14.37 -6.44 -15.79
C TRP A 146 13.07 -7.24 -15.70
N PRO A 147 11.92 -6.66 -16.12
CA PRO A 147 10.65 -7.37 -16.16
C PRO A 147 10.70 -8.62 -17.03
N VAL A 148 9.89 -9.63 -16.69
CA VAL A 148 9.75 -10.84 -17.50
C VAL A 148 9.17 -10.51 -18.90
N PRO A 149 9.47 -11.33 -19.93
CA PRO A 149 8.85 -11.18 -21.25
C PRO A 149 7.32 -11.24 -21.20
N GLY A 150 6.65 -10.72 -22.24
CA GLY A 150 5.19 -10.86 -22.39
C GLY A 150 4.34 -9.71 -21.85
N ARG A 151 4.94 -8.59 -21.42
CA ARG A 151 4.22 -7.41 -20.88
C ARG A 151 3.23 -7.77 -19.77
N PRO A 152 3.72 -8.38 -18.68
CA PRO A 152 2.86 -8.78 -17.56
C PRO A 152 2.02 -7.59 -17.08
N PRO A 153 0.73 -7.81 -16.75
CA PRO A 153 -0.13 -6.76 -16.24
C PRO A 153 0.31 -6.35 -14.84
N VAL A 154 0.32 -5.04 -14.60
CA VAL A 154 0.55 -4.45 -13.29
C VAL A 154 -0.52 -3.41 -13.05
N GLU A 155 -1.10 -3.41 -11.85
CA GLU A 155 -2.10 -2.43 -11.46
C GLU A 155 -1.59 -1.55 -10.32
N VAL A 156 -1.91 -0.26 -10.44
CA VAL A 156 -1.72 0.76 -9.39
C VAL A 156 -3.09 1.30 -9.02
N ALA A 157 -3.57 0.92 -7.84
CA ALA A 157 -4.89 1.29 -7.33
C ALA A 157 -4.76 2.35 -6.23
N PHE A 158 -5.30 3.55 -6.46
CA PHE A 158 -5.34 4.62 -5.47
C PHE A 158 -6.61 4.53 -4.62
N GLY A 159 -6.48 4.63 -3.29
CA GLY A 159 -7.60 4.78 -2.38
C GLY A 159 -7.94 6.23 -2.08
N GLU A 160 -9.01 6.41 -1.30
CA GLU A 160 -9.38 7.71 -0.77
C GLU A 160 -8.35 8.21 0.24
N PRO A 161 -7.95 9.49 0.19
CA PRO A 161 -7.08 10.08 1.19
C PRO A 161 -7.68 9.95 2.59
N LEU A 162 -6.88 9.46 3.54
CA LEU A 162 -7.26 9.27 4.92
C LEU A 162 -6.67 10.38 5.78
N ILE A 163 -7.51 11.06 6.55
CA ILE A 163 -7.10 11.98 7.61
C ILE A 163 -7.39 11.30 8.96
N ALA A 164 -6.50 11.46 9.93
CA ALA A 164 -6.71 10.92 11.27
C ALA A 164 -7.91 11.64 11.93
N ALA A 165 -8.80 10.87 12.56
CA ALA A 165 -9.91 11.45 13.29
C ALA A 165 -9.43 12.07 14.61
N ASP A 166 -10.22 12.99 15.17
CA ASP A 166 -9.92 13.60 16.47
C ASP A 166 -9.81 12.53 17.56
N GLY A 167 -8.67 12.52 18.27
CA GLY A 167 -8.37 11.52 19.29
C GLY A 167 -8.01 10.12 18.77
N GLU A 168 -7.94 9.90 17.45
CA GLU A 168 -7.49 8.62 16.88
C GLU A 168 -6.01 8.39 17.24
N THR A 169 -5.73 7.26 17.89
CA THR A 169 -4.37 6.89 18.25
C THR A 169 -3.56 6.48 17.02
N VAL A 170 -2.24 6.57 17.11
CA VAL A 170 -1.33 6.13 16.05
C VAL A 170 -1.57 4.67 15.63
N ASP A 171 -1.84 3.77 16.59
CA ASP A 171 -2.11 2.35 16.30
C ASP A 171 -3.43 2.16 15.54
N GLN A 172 -4.50 2.86 15.96
CA GLN A 172 -5.80 2.81 15.27
C GLN A 172 -5.69 3.33 13.83
N PHE A 173 -5.03 4.48 13.64
CA PHE A 173 -4.86 5.05 12.31
C PHE A 173 -3.97 4.17 11.43
N ASN A 174 -2.90 3.59 11.99
CA ASN A 174 -2.04 2.65 11.26
C ASN A 174 -2.81 1.40 10.81
N LYS A 175 -3.66 0.82 11.66
CA LYS A 175 -4.53 -0.31 11.31
C LYS A 175 -5.55 0.04 10.23
N ARG A 176 -6.08 1.27 10.25
CA ARG A 176 -7.00 1.75 9.21
C ARG A 176 -6.29 1.89 7.86
N ILE A 177 -5.10 2.50 7.84
CA ILE A 177 -4.27 2.58 6.64
C ILE A 177 -3.95 1.19 6.10
N GLU A 178 -3.48 0.27 6.96
CA GLU A 178 -3.14 -1.10 6.58
C GLU A 178 -4.36 -1.83 5.99
N ARG A 179 -5.52 -1.73 6.65
CA ARG A 179 -6.76 -2.33 6.17
C ARG A 179 -7.12 -1.80 4.78
N THR A 180 -7.10 -0.48 4.59
CA THR A 180 -7.44 0.12 3.28
C THR A 180 -6.50 -0.35 2.17
N VAL A 181 -5.19 -0.42 2.43
CA VAL A 181 -4.23 -0.92 1.42
C VAL A 181 -4.48 -2.40 1.12
N ARG A 182 -4.78 -3.23 2.13
CA ARG A 182 -5.12 -4.65 1.93
C ARG A 182 -6.41 -4.84 1.15
N GLU A 183 -7.45 -4.06 1.46
CA GLU A 183 -8.74 -4.09 0.74
C GLU A 183 -8.58 -3.67 -0.72
N LEU A 184 -7.82 -2.60 -0.98
CA LEU A 184 -7.46 -2.21 -2.35
C LEU A 184 -6.72 -3.34 -3.07
N HIS A 185 -5.74 -3.96 -2.41
CA HIS A 185 -4.95 -5.04 -2.99
C HIS A 185 -5.82 -6.25 -3.36
N VAL A 186 -6.67 -6.73 -2.44
CA VAL A 186 -7.56 -7.87 -2.68
C VAL A 186 -8.59 -7.57 -3.77
N SER A 187 -9.17 -6.37 -3.77
CA SER A 187 -10.24 -6.01 -4.72
C SER A 187 -9.76 -5.91 -6.16
N HIS A 188 -8.46 -5.70 -6.37
CA HIS A 188 -7.82 -5.57 -7.68
C HIS A 188 -6.96 -6.78 -8.04
N GLN A 189 -6.91 -7.82 -7.20
CA GLN A 189 -6.31 -9.09 -7.62
C GLN A 189 -7.14 -9.71 -8.74
N PRO A 190 -6.49 -10.28 -9.78
CA PRO A 190 -7.22 -11.07 -10.76
C PRO A 190 -7.89 -12.24 -10.05
N LYS A 191 -9.23 -12.31 -10.13
CA LYS A 191 -9.97 -13.46 -9.59
C LYS A 191 -9.50 -14.71 -10.34
N PRO A 192 -9.25 -15.83 -9.63
CA PRO A 192 -8.96 -17.09 -10.31
C PRO A 192 -10.13 -17.42 -11.25
N PRO A 193 -9.86 -18.05 -12.40
CA PRO A 193 -10.93 -18.52 -13.27
C PRO A 193 -11.86 -19.43 -12.44
N ILE A 194 -13.17 -19.22 -12.59
CA ILE A 194 -14.24 -19.92 -11.86
C ILE A 194 -14.15 -21.45 -12.02
N SER A 195 -13.39 -21.95 -12.98
CA SER A 195 -13.14 -23.38 -13.24
C SER A 195 -12.24 -24.11 -12.22
N LEU A 196 -11.90 -23.50 -11.09
CA LEU A 196 -11.17 -24.15 -9.97
C LEU A 196 -12.00 -24.25 -8.68
N ILE A 197 -13.29 -23.93 -8.72
CA ILE A 197 -14.21 -24.33 -7.67
C ILE A 197 -14.63 -25.76 -8.02
N ASP A 198 -14.07 -26.75 -7.32
CA ASP A 198 -14.52 -28.13 -7.44
C ASP A 198 -16.04 -28.17 -7.21
N PRO A 199 -16.84 -28.63 -8.20
CA PRO A 199 -18.29 -28.74 -8.03
C PRO A 199 -18.69 -29.75 -6.95
N ASP A 200 -17.76 -30.59 -6.48
CA ASP A 200 -17.98 -31.59 -5.43
C ASP A 200 -18.04 -31.02 -4.00
N LEU A 201 -17.64 -29.76 -3.76
CA LEU A 201 -17.77 -29.14 -2.42
C LEU A 201 -19.19 -28.60 -2.14
N GLN A 202 -20.15 -28.74 -3.06
CA GLN A 202 -21.56 -28.43 -2.83
C GLN A 202 -22.42 -29.63 -2.39
N ASN A 203 -21.85 -30.85 -2.36
CA ASN A 203 -22.57 -32.08 -2.03
C ASN A 203 -21.94 -32.85 -0.86
N ASP A 204 -21.49 -32.18 0.21
CA ASP A 204 -21.21 -32.87 1.48
C ASP A 204 -22.53 -33.14 2.23
N PRO A 205 -22.96 -34.41 2.42
CA PRO A 205 -24.19 -34.74 3.14
C PRO A 205 -24.02 -34.66 4.67
N GLY A 206 -22.91 -34.13 5.18
CA GLY A 206 -22.62 -34.01 6.61
C GLY A 206 -23.24 -32.80 7.30
N THR A 207 -24.57 -32.63 7.31
CA THR A 207 -25.24 -31.78 8.32
C THR A 207 -26.59 -32.39 8.74
N PRO A 208 -26.87 -32.58 10.05
CA PRO A 208 -28.05 -33.32 10.50
C PRO A 208 -29.36 -32.59 10.17
N GLY A 209 -30.35 -33.38 9.73
CA GLY A 209 -31.63 -32.95 9.18
C GLY A 209 -32.45 -32.01 10.06
N THR A 210 -33.14 -31.08 9.38
CA THR A 210 -34.22 -30.27 9.95
C THR A 210 -35.46 -31.14 10.14
N THR A 211 -35.91 -31.28 11.38
CA THR A 211 -37.16 -31.91 11.79
C THR A 211 -38.36 -31.27 11.07
N GLN A 212 -39.06 -32.03 10.24
CA GLN A 212 -40.38 -31.65 9.74
C GLN A 212 -41.43 -31.86 10.84
N THR A 213 -42.17 -30.81 11.17
CA THR A 213 -43.42 -30.89 11.93
C THR A 213 -44.57 -31.24 10.98
N PRO A 214 -45.46 -32.19 11.30
CA PRO A 214 -46.61 -32.49 10.46
C PRO A 214 -47.73 -31.47 10.68
N THR A 215 -48.31 -31.02 9.58
CA THR A 215 -49.56 -30.27 9.47
C THR A 215 -50.75 -31.08 9.98
N GLU A 216 -51.47 -30.54 10.98
CA GLU A 216 -52.82 -30.95 11.34
C GLU A 216 -53.84 -30.38 10.33
N GLY A 217 -54.79 -31.21 9.90
CA GLY A 217 -55.90 -30.80 9.04
C GLY A 217 -56.89 -31.91 8.70
N ALA A 218 -57.91 -32.05 9.55
CA ALA A 218 -59.29 -32.50 9.27
C ALA A 218 -59.57 -33.98 8.91
N ALA A 219 -60.15 -34.69 9.89
CA ALA A 219 -61.48 -35.33 9.80
C ALA A 219 -62.05 -35.52 11.22
#